data_AF-A0A835ERM5-F1
#
_entry.id   AF-A0A835ERM5-F1
#
_cell.length_a   1.000
_cell.length_b   1.000
_cell.length_c   1.000
_cell.angle_alpha   90.00
_cell.angle_beta   90.00
_cell.angle_gamma   90.00
#
_symmetry.space_group_name_H-M   'P 1'
#
loop_
_entity.id
_entity.type
_entity.pdbx_description
1 polymer ?
#
loop_
_entity_poly.entity_id
_entity_poly.type
_entity_poly.pdbx_seq_one_letter_code
_entity_poly.pdbx_strand_id
1 'polypeptide(L)'
;MQAMRVEAIVAGTPPLASAQVVNKVLSQDSSNDTFLKNAGIAEWSSRSRSSGEAALHSQLASEKECFASLQEQVDVLKKDNERTKSEFL
;
A
#
# COMPACT_ATOMS: atom_id res chain seq x y z
N MET A 1 -2.12 39.98 -12.76
CA MET A 1 -2.07 38.78 -13.62
C MET A 1 -1.04 37.83 -13.01
N GLN A 2 -1.44 36.62 -12.61
CA GLN A 2 -0.46 35.63 -12.12
C GLN A 2 0.08 34.84 -13.32
N ALA A 3 1.41 34.84 -13.47
CA ALA A 3 2.08 34.10 -14.52
C ALA A 3 1.95 32.59 -14.25
N MET A 4 1.36 31.87 -15.20
CA MET A 4 1.29 30.41 -15.21
C MET A 4 2.72 29.87 -15.35
N ARG A 5 3.28 29.30 -14.28
CA ARG A 5 4.61 28.67 -14.33
C ARG A 5 4.48 27.34 -15.07
N VAL A 6 4.80 27.36 -16.37
CA VAL A 6 4.96 26.15 -17.16
C VAL A 6 6.28 25.51 -16.75
N GLU A 7 6.23 24.36 -16.09
CA GLU A 7 7.42 23.53 -15.86
C GLU A 7 8.05 23.20 -17.22
N ALA A 8 9.31 23.60 -17.41
CA ALA A 8 10.02 23.37 -18.66
C ALA A 8 10.12 21.85 -18.91
N ILE A 9 9.47 21.39 -19.99
CA ILE A 9 9.57 20.00 -20.42
C ILE A 9 11.00 19.80 -20.95
N VAL A 10 11.82 19.07 -20.20
CA VAL A 10 13.18 18.70 -20.62
C VAL A 10 13.07 17.85 -21.89
N ALA A 11 13.68 18.33 -22.98
CA ALA A 11 13.73 17.60 -24.23
C ALA A 11 14.41 16.23 -24.01
N GLY A 12 13.67 15.14 -24.22
CA GLY A 12 14.14 13.76 -24.05
C GLY A 12 13.39 12.94 -23.01
N THR A 13 12.49 13.53 -22.21
CA THR A 13 11.60 12.72 -21.36
C THR A 13 10.57 11.98 -22.21
N PRO A 14 10.38 10.65 -22.02
CA PRO A 14 9.31 9.94 -22.70
C PRO A 14 7.96 10.62 -22.39
N PRO A 15 7.03 10.71 -23.36
CA PRO A 15 5.73 11.28 -23.11
C PRO A 15 5.11 10.61 -21.88
N LEU A 16 4.71 11.39 -20.88
CA LEU A 16 4.01 10.84 -19.73
C LEU A 16 2.81 10.04 -20.23
N ALA A 17 2.60 8.87 -19.63
CA ALA A 17 1.42 8.08 -19.95
C ALA A 17 0.17 8.93 -19.73
N SER A 18 -0.83 8.80 -20.61
CA SER A 18 -2.08 9.59 -20.52
C SER A 18 -2.69 9.55 -19.13
N ALA A 19 -2.65 8.39 -18.47
CA ALA A 19 -3.08 8.21 -17.08
C ALA A 19 -2.33 9.09 -16.07
N GLN A 20 -1.02 9.28 -16.23
CA GLN A 20 -0.22 10.13 -15.34
C GLN A 20 -0.51 11.61 -15.55
N VAL A 21 -0.72 12.03 -16.81
CA VAL A 21 -1.11 13.40 -17.14
C VAL A 21 -2.48 13.73 -16.54
N VAL A 22 -3.46 12.83 -16.74
CA VAL A 22 -4.79 12.98 -16.15
C VAL A 22 -4.72 13.02 -14.63
N ASN A 23 -3.94 12.14 -13.99
CA ASN A 23 -3.79 12.13 -12.53
C ASN A 23 -3.17 13.44 -12.00
N LYS A 24 -2.16 14.00 -12.70
CA LYS A 24 -1.53 15.27 -12.29
C LYS A 24 -2.52 16.44 -12.40
N VAL A 25 -3.28 16.53 -13.50
CA VAL A 25 -4.31 17.56 -13.70
C VAL A 25 -5.42 17.43 -12.66
N LEU A 26 -5.90 16.22 -12.41
CA LEU A 26 -6.93 15.96 -11.41
C LEU A 26 -6.47 16.32 -9.99
N SER A 27 -5.20 16.07 -9.66
CA SER A 27 -4.63 16.37 -8.34
C SER A 27 -4.32 17.85 -8.10
N GLN A 28 -4.22 18.65 -9.18
CA GLN A 28 -3.79 20.05 -9.08
C GLN A 28 -4.95 21.02 -8.85
N ASP A 29 -6.13 20.74 -9.41
CA ASP A 29 -7.31 21.58 -9.23
C ASP A 29 -8.27 20.97 -8.22
N SER A 30 -8.34 21.58 -7.02
CA SER A 30 -9.34 21.24 -6.00
C SER A 30 -10.79 21.50 -6.45
N SER A 31 -10.99 22.07 -7.64
CA SER A 31 -12.29 22.33 -8.26
C SER A 31 -12.74 21.21 -9.21
N ASN A 32 -11.94 20.17 -9.43
CA ASN A 32 -12.27 19.07 -10.33
C ASN A 32 -13.39 18.14 -9.83
N ASP A 33 -13.78 18.26 -8.56
CA ASP A 33 -14.91 17.52 -7.99
C ASP A 33 -16.18 17.68 -8.83
N THR A 34 -16.47 18.90 -9.34
CA THR A 34 -17.66 19.14 -10.16
C THR A 34 -17.58 18.47 -11.54
N PHE A 35 -16.41 18.45 -12.17
CA PHE A 35 -16.21 17.80 -13.46
C PHE A 35 -16.38 16.28 -13.34
N LEU A 36 -15.76 15.68 -12.32
CA LEU A 36 -15.86 14.25 -12.04
C LEU A 36 -17.31 13.85 -11.70
N LYS A 37 -18.00 14.63 -10.85
CA LYS A 37 -19.42 14.41 -10.53
C LYS A 37 -20.33 14.48 -11.75
N ASN A 38 -20.11 15.44 -12.65
CA ASN A 38 -20.89 15.55 -13.89
C ASN A 38 -20.61 14.40 -14.87
N ALA A 39 -19.39 13.85 -14.84
CA ALA A 39 -19.03 12.66 -15.60
C ALA A 39 -19.54 11.35 -14.95
N GLY A 40 -20.25 11.42 -13.83
CA GLY A 40 -20.68 10.26 -13.05
C GLY A 40 -19.54 9.53 -12.34
N ILE A 41 -18.34 10.11 -12.36
CA ILE A 41 -17.17 9.64 -11.65
C ILE A 41 -17.29 10.21 -10.24
N ALA A 42 -18.06 9.55 -9.39
CA ALA A 42 -18.03 9.87 -7.97
C ALA A 42 -16.57 9.81 -7.53
N GLU A 43 -16.09 10.86 -6.84
CA GLU A 43 -14.78 10.86 -6.21
C GLU A 43 -14.54 9.47 -5.63
N TRP A 44 -13.34 8.93 -5.82
CA TRP A 44 -12.87 7.82 -5.00
C TRP A 44 -12.71 8.34 -3.57
N SER A 45 -13.82 8.76 -2.97
CA SER A 45 -13.99 9.01 -1.56
C SER A 45 -13.39 7.79 -0.92
N SER A 46 -12.29 8.05 -0.23
CA SER A 46 -11.55 7.13 0.61
C SER A 46 -12.53 6.11 1.15
N ARG A 47 -12.56 4.91 0.55
CA ARG A 47 -13.45 3.85 1.04
C ARG A 47 -12.98 3.62 2.46
N SER A 48 -13.74 4.14 3.43
CA SER A 48 -13.59 3.78 4.82
C SER A 48 -13.51 2.26 4.85
N ARG A 49 -12.43 1.71 5.43
CA ARG A 49 -12.19 0.27 5.44
C ARG A 49 -13.51 -0.42 5.76
N SER A 50 -13.98 -1.23 4.82
CA SER A 50 -15.23 -1.95 4.98
C SER A 50 -15.12 -2.74 6.30
N SER A 51 -16.24 -2.92 7.01
CA SER A 51 -16.25 -3.77 8.23
C SER A 51 -15.62 -5.15 7.97
N GLY A 52 -15.78 -5.70 6.76
CA GLY A 52 -15.10 -6.92 6.34
C GLY A 52 -13.58 -6.79 6.17
N GLU A 53 -13.10 -5.67 5.64
CA GLU A 53 -11.66 -5.41 5.49
C GLU A 53 -10.98 -5.25 6.85
N ALA A 54 -11.61 -4.53 7.78
CA ALA A 54 -11.12 -4.40 9.15
C ALA A 54 -11.01 -5.76 9.86
N ALA A 55 -12.01 -6.62 9.69
CA ALA A 55 -12.00 -7.98 10.24
C ALA A 55 -10.88 -8.85 9.66
N LEU A 56 -10.63 -8.76 8.35
CA LEU A 56 -9.54 -9.48 7.68
C LEU A 56 -8.16 -9.01 8.18
N HIS A 57 -7.97 -7.70 8.35
CA HIS A 57 -6.74 -7.16 8.91
C HIS A 57 -6.49 -7.62 10.35
N SER A 58 -7.54 -7.70 11.17
CA SER A 58 -7.44 -8.21 12.53
C SER A 58 -7.03 -9.68 12.55
N GLN A 59 -7.66 -10.51 11.71
CA GLN A 59 -7.32 -11.94 11.61
C GLN A 59 -5.86 -12.13 11.17
N LEU A 60 -5.42 -11.37 10.17
CA LEU A 60 -4.05 -11.44 9.68
C LEU A 60 -3.02 -11.03 10.75
N ALA A 61 -3.34 -10.05 11.60
CA ALA A 61 -2.48 -9.65 12.70
C ALA A 61 -2.33 -10.79 13.73
N SER A 62 -3.46 -11.36 14.18
CA SER A 62 -3.45 -12.48 15.13
C SER A 62 -2.76 -13.72 14.57
N GLU A 63 -2.91 -14.02 13.28
CA GLU A 63 -2.23 -15.14 12.64
C GLU A 63 -0.71 -14.94 12.61
N LYS A 64 -0.24 -13.73 12.30
CA LYS A 64 1.20 -13.40 12.33
C LYS A 64 1.80 -13.54 13.71
N GLU A 65 1.10 -13.09 14.75
CA GLU A 65 1.54 -13.23 16.14
C GLU A 65 1.62 -14.70 16.55
N CYS A 66 0.60 -15.50 16.21
CA CYS A 66 0.59 -16.93 16.46
C CYS A 66 1.75 -17.65 15.75
N PHE A 67 1.95 -17.33 14.47
CA PHE A 67 3.04 -17.91 13.68
C PHE A 67 4.42 -17.56 14.25
N ALA A 68 4.64 -16.32 14.69
CA ALA A 68 5.90 -15.91 15.30
C ALA A 68 6.19 -16.71 16.59
N SER A 69 5.18 -16.89 17.44
CA SER A 69 5.33 -17.71 18.66
C SER A 69 5.59 -19.19 18.35
N LEU A 70 4.96 -19.74 17.33
CA LEU A 70 5.20 -21.12 16.92
C LEU A 70 6.61 -21.30 16.33
N GLN A 71 7.06 -20.35 15.51
CA GLN A 71 8.40 -20.36 14.93
C GLN A 71 9.49 -20.32 16.02
N GLU A 72 9.31 -19.48 17.04
CA GLU A 72 10.23 -19.42 18.18
C GLU A 72 10.32 -20.78 18.90
N GLN A 73 9.18 -21.44 19.15
CA GLN A 73 9.16 -22.76 19.78
C GLN A 73 9.88 -23.82 18.95
N VAL A 74 9.68 -23.80 17.62
CA VAL A 74 10.38 -24.72 16.71
C VAL A 74 11.90 -24.48 16.77
N ASP A 75 12.34 -23.23 16.80
CA ASP A 75 13.76 -22.90 16.84
C ASP A 75 14.41 -23.32 18.17
N VAL A 76 13.70 -23.17 19.30
CA VAL A 76 14.14 -23.67 20.62
C VAL A 76 14.27 -25.18 20.60
N LEU A 77 13.22 -25.89 20.19
CA LEU A 77 13.23 -27.36 20.15
C LEU A 77 14.33 -27.90 19.23
N LYS A 78 14.58 -27.23 18.10
CA LYS A 78 15.67 -27.60 17.20
C LYS A 78 17.03 -27.48 17.87
N LYS A 79 17.29 -26.38 18.58
CA LYS A 79 18.56 -26.20 19.32
C LYS A 79 18.73 -27.25 20.42
N ASP A 80 17.68 -27.55 21.15
CA ASP A 80 17.71 -28.58 22.21
C ASP A 80 17.95 -29.98 21.63
N ASN A 81 17.37 -30.28 20.47
CA ASN A 81 17.62 -31.55 19.77
C ASN A 81 19.08 -31.69 19.34
N GLU A 82 19.65 -30.67 18.70
CA GLU A 82 21.06 -30.68 18.31
C GLU A 82 22.00 -30.80 19.51
N ARG A 83 21.69 -30.11 20.61
CA ARG A 83 22.44 -30.25 21.86
C ARG A 83 22.37 -31.67 22.39
N THR A 84 21.17 -32.24 22.50
CA THR A 84 20.96 -33.61 22.98
C THR A 84 21.71 -34.62 22.13
N LYS A 85 21.70 -34.44 20.80
CA LYS A 85 22.42 -35.29 19.86
C LYS A 85 23.94 -35.19 20.02
N SER A 86 24.46 -34.02 20.36
CA SER A 86 25.89 -33.80 20.63
C SER A 86 26.35 -34.31 22.00
N GLU A 87 25.46 -34.43 22.99
CA GLU A 87 25.79 -34.97 24.31
C GLU A 87 25.86 -36.53 24.33
N PHE A 88 25.33 -37.20 23.31
CA PHE A 88 25.32 -38.67 23.17
C PHE A 88 26.32 -39.22 22.13
N LEU A 89 27.18 -38.37 21.57
CA LEU A 89 28.26 -38.71 20.62
C LEU A 89 29.63 -38.54 21.30
#